data_AF-A0A060X5C4-F1
#
_entry.id   AF-A0A060X5C4-F1
#
_cell.length_a   1.000
_cell.length_b   1.000
_cell.length_c   1.000
_cell.angle_alpha   90.00
_cell.angle_beta   90.00
_cell.angle_gamma   90.00
#
_symmetry.space_group_name_H-M   'P 1'
#
loop_
_entity.id
_entity.type
_entity.pdbx_description
1 polymer ?
#
loop_
_entity_poly.entity_id
_entity_poly.type
_entity_poly.pdbx_seq_one_letter_code
_entity_poly.pdbx_strand_id
1 'polypeptide(L)' 'MLLCGSQLVALNFQTPDKPMQMNHALFMLNGRSGYVPQPPIMRDDNFDRHTLGGLESVILQIEFWPAW' A
#
# COMPACT_ATOMS: atom_id res chain seq x y z
N MET A 1 5.39 1.06 -8.74
CA MET A 1 4.88 -0.06 -9.56
C MET A 1 3.44 -0.40 -9.19
N LEU A 2 3.14 -0.74 -7.93
CA LEU A 2 1.75 -1.06 -7.50
C LEU A 2 0.73 0.07 -7.78
N LEU A 3 1.10 1.33 -7.53
CA LEU A 3 0.25 2.50 -7.85
C LEU A 3 0.03 2.71 -9.37
N CYS A 4 0.79 2.03 -10.23
CA CYS A 4 0.62 2.07 -11.68
C CYS A 4 -0.07 0.79 -12.21
N GLY A 5 -0.71 0.01 -11.33
CA GLY A 5 -1.47 -1.17 -11.74
C GLY A 5 -0.66 -2.46 -11.86
N SER A 6 0.67 -2.46 -11.71
CA SER A 6 1.47 -3.69 -11.81
C SER A 6 1.06 -4.71 -10.75
N GLN A 7 0.68 -5.91 -11.18
CA GLN A 7 0.15 -6.97 -10.30
C GLN A 7 1.26 -7.87 -9.72
N LEU A 8 2.33 -8.09 -10.49
CA LEU A 8 3.44 -8.97 -10.11
C LEU A 8 4.73 -8.16 -10.00
N VAL A 9 4.97 -7.59 -8.82
CA VAL A 9 6.18 -6.83 -8.51
C VAL A 9 7.12 -7.73 -7.71
N ALA A 10 8.00 -8.43 -8.42
CA ALA A 10 8.92 -9.38 -7.79
C ALA A 10 9.99 -8.67 -6.97
N LEU A 11 10.26 -9.20 -5.77
CA LEU A 11 11.29 -8.72 -4.86
C LEU A 11 12.14 -9.91 -4.37
N ASN A 12 13.36 -9.62 -3.93
CA ASN A 12 14.29 -10.59 -3.37
C ASN A 12 13.95 -10.85 -1.88
N PHE A 13 13.28 -11.95 -1.57
CA PHE A 13 12.85 -12.31 -0.20
C PHE A 13 14.00 -12.45 0.81
N GLN A 14 15.21 -12.71 0.34
CA GLN A 14 16.41 -12.85 1.17
C GLN A 14 16.94 -11.52 1.73
N THR A 15 16.46 -10.37 1.23
CA THR A 15 16.95 -9.04 1.64
C THR A 15 15.91 -8.33 2.51
N PRO A 16 16.18 -8.07 3.81
CA PRO A 16 15.22 -7.44 4.73
C PRO A 16 15.16 -5.91 4.59
N ASP A 17 15.06 -5.41 3.37
CA ASP A 17 15.03 -3.98 3.06
C ASP A 17 13.62 -3.37 3.14
N LYS A 18 13.52 -2.05 2.94
CA LYS A 18 12.25 -1.31 3.01
C LYS A 18 11.20 -1.85 2.03
N PRO A 19 11.50 -2.12 0.74
CA PRO A 19 10.56 -2.77 -0.17
C PRO A 19 10.02 -4.09 0.37
N MET A 20 10.87 -4.96 0.94
CA MET A 20 10.42 -6.22 1.51
C MET A 20 9.55 -6.03 2.75
N GLN A 21 9.88 -5.07 3.62
CA GLN A 21 9.04 -4.71 4.77
C GLN A 21 7.64 -4.23 4.34
N MET A 22 7.56 -3.39 3.29
CA MET A 22 6.30 -2.95 2.72
C MET A 22 5.52 -4.11 2.07
N ASN A 23 6.21 -5.01 1.38
CA ASN A 23 5.61 -6.19 0.77
C ASN A 23 4.96 -7.11 1.82
N HIS A 24 5.67 -7.37 2.92
CA HIS A 24 5.11 -8.10 4.05
C HIS A 24 3.89 -7.39 4.66
N ALA A 25 3.99 -6.08 4.90
CA ALA A 25 2.87 -5.30 5.45
C ALA A 25 1.63 -5.29 4.54
N LEU A 26 1.82 -5.15 3.22
CA LEU A 26 0.72 -5.19 2.25
C LEU A 26 -0.02 -6.53 2.29
N PHE A 27 0.72 -7.64 2.22
CA PHE A 27 0.15 -8.98 2.22
C PHE A 27 -0.24 -9.49 3.62
N MET A 28 -0.17 -8.67 4.67
CA MET A 28 -0.91 -8.95 5.91
C MET A 28 -2.42 -8.82 5.73
N LEU A 29 -2.86 -8.01 4.76
CA LEU A 29 -4.27 -7.85 4.42
C LEU A 29 -4.84 -9.13 3.80
N ASN A 30 -6.16 -9.24 3.80
CA ASN A 30 -6.89 -10.32 3.16
C ASN A 30 -6.41 -11.74 3.58
N GLY A 31 -6.15 -11.91 4.88
CA GLY A 31 -5.83 -13.21 5.47
C GLY A 31 -4.51 -13.83 5.01
N ARG A 32 -3.53 -13.04 4.56
CA ARG A 32 -2.23 -13.52 4.06
C ARG A 32 -2.32 -14.46 2.85
N SER A 33 -3.36 -14.29 2.04
CA SER A 33 -3.60 -15.10 0.84
C SER A 33 -2.60 -14.86 -0.29
N GLY A 34 -1.78 -13.80 -0.23
CA GLY A 34 -0.93 -13.36 -1.35
C GLY A 34 -1.68 -12.53 -2.39
N TYR A 35 -2.95 -12.19 -2.16
CA TYR A 35 -3.75 -11.32 -3.03
C TYR A 35 -4.41 -10.20 -2.24
N VAL A 36 -4.26 -8.97 -2.72
CA VAL A 36 -4.95 -7.79 -2.17
C VAL A 36 -5.67 -7.09 -3.32
N PRO A 37 -7.01 -6.93 -3.25
CA PRO A 37 -7.73 -6.19 -4.26
C PRO A 37 -7.29 -4.73 -4.25
N GLN A 38 -6.94 -4.19 -5.41
CA GLN A 38 -6.73 -2.75 -5.58
C GLN A 38 -7.96 -1.94 -5.10
N PRO A 39 -7.78 -0.74 -4.54
CA PRO A 39 -8.88 0.18 -4.30
C PRO A 39 -9.72 0.41 -5.58
N PRO A 40 -11.06 0.57 -5.48
CA PRO A 40 -11.91 0.79 -6.65
C PRO A 40 -11.45 1.95 -7.55
N ILE A 41 -11.04 3.06 -6.96
CA ILE A 41 -10.55 4.24 -7.70
C ILE A 41 -9.32 3.93 -8.57
N MET A 42 -8.47 2.97 -8.17
CA MET A 42 -7.29 2.59 -8.95
C MET A 42 -7.62 1.69 -10.15
N ARG A 43 -8.88 1.25 -10.28
CA ARG A 43 -9.37 0.48 -11.42
C ARG A 43 -10.18 1.34 -12.42
N ASP A 44 -10.33 2.62 -12.14
CA ASP A 44 -10.96 3.58 -13.06
C ASP A 44 -9.97 3.96 -14.17
N ASP A 45 -10.45 4.05 -15.40
CA ASP A 45 -9.64 4.46 -16.57
C ASP A 45 -9.11 5.89 -16.43
N ASN A 46 -9.75 6.72 -15.61
CA ASN A 46 -9.34 8.10 -15.33
C ASN A 46 -8.46 8.23 -14.08
N PHE A 47 -8.01 7.12 -13.48
CA PHE A 47 -7.16 7.15 -12.31
C PHE A 47 -5.83 7.84 -12.62
N ASP A 48 -5.55 8.93 -11.91
CA ASP A 48 -4.24 9.56 -11.88
C ASP A 48 -3.65 9.49 -10.47
N ARG A 49 -2.52 8.80 -10.36
CA ARG A 49 -1.77 8.63 -9.11
C ARG A 49 -1.31 9.95 -8.46
N HIS A 50 -1.33 11.05 -9.21
CA HIS A 50 -0.93 12.38 -8.76
C HIS A 50 -2.11 13.23 -8.31
N THR A 51 -3.34 12.85 -8.67
CA THR A 51 -4.56 13.57 -8.30
C THR A 51 -5.49 12.68 -7.49
N LEU A 52 -5.64 13.00 -6.20
CA LEU A 52 -6.54 12.30 -5.29
C LEU A 52 -7.98 12.85 -5.38
N GLY A 53 -8.42 13.19 -6.59
CA GLY A 53 -9.72 13.83 -6.82
C GLY A 53 -10.87 12.95 -6.30
N GLY A 54 -11.77 13.55 -5.52
CA GLY A 54 -12.97 12.86 -5.02
C GLY A 54 -12.78 11.93 -3.83
N LEU A 55 -11.57 11.84 -3.27
CA LEU A 55 -11.32 11.10 -2.02
C LEU A 55 -11.45 12.02 -0.80
N GLU A 56 -12.06 11.50 0.27
CA GLU A 56 -12.07 12.16 1.57
C GLU A 56 -10.67 12.03 2.23
N SER A 57 -10.15 13.12 2.78
CA SER A 57 -8.87 13.09 3.48
C SER A 57 -9.02 12.40 4.84
N VAL A 58 -8.12 11.48 5.13
CA VAL A 58 -8.01 10.87 6.46
C VAL A 58 -6.92 11.60 7.24
N ILE A 59 -7.28 12.16 8.40
CA ILE A 59 -6.33 12.79 9.30
C ILE A 59 -5.86 11.74 10.32
N LEU A 60 -4.55 11.49 10.35
CA LEU A 60 -3.92 10.62 11.34
C LEU A 60 -3.14 11.49 12.33
N GLN A 61 -3.62 11.56 13.56
CA GLN A 61 -2.88 12.18 14.66
C GLN A 61 -2.13 11.10 15.43
N ILE A 62 -0.82 11.23 15.51
CA ILE A 62 0.05 10.29 16.23
C ILE A 62 0.73 11.06 17.35
N GLU A 63 0.49 10.63 18.58
CA GLU A 63 1.14 11.18 19.77
C GLU A 63 2.16 10.18 20.28
N PHE A 64 3.39 10.66 20.47
CA PHE A 64 4.45 9.90 21.10
C PHE A 64 4.54 10.32 22.55
N TRP A 65 4.12 9.43 23.44
CA TRP A 65 4.38 9.61 24.87
C TRP A 65 5.80 9.14 25.18
N PRO A 66 6.60 9.93 25.91
CA PRO A 66 7.90 9.46 26.37
C PRO A 66 7.69 8.26 27.27
N ALA A 67 8.32 7.14 26.90
CA ALA A 67 8.40 5.94 27.72
C ALA A 67 9.36 6.23 28.88
N TRP A 68 8.84 6.83 29.95
CA TRP A 68 9.46 6.74 31.27
C TRP A 68 8.98 5.46 31.96
#